data_AF-A0A6P1D9K8-F1
#
_entry.id   AF-A0A6P1D9K8-F1
#
_cell.length_a   1.000
_cell.length_b   1.000
_cell.length_c   1.000
_cell.angle_alpha   90.00
_cell.angle_beta   90.00
_cell.angle_gamma   90.00
#
_symmetry.space_group_name_H-M   'P 1'
#
loop_
_entity.id
_entity.type
_entity.pdbx_description
1 polymer ?
#
loop_
_entity_poly.entity_id
_entity_poly.type
_entity_poly.pdbx_seq_one_letter_code
_entity_poly.pdbx_strand_id
1 'polypeptide(L)'
;MSKALSTAVRLSDSGGPTAEQVESLGAGWTAPEALAIAVYTALTAESMGGTPQQVVELGLRAAVNHSGDSDATGAMCGNLLGARYGYQGIPEDWAGACEIAGPVWGLARDFTLEFGPRPPSGPDYYIDPHWAARFHS
;
A
#
# COMPACT_ATOMS: atom_id res chain seq x y z
N MET A 1 -12.30 -10.31 15.68
CA MET A 1 -11.03 -10.06 14.94
C MET A 1 -10.58 -11.38 14.33
N SER A 2 -10.22 -11.41 13.04
CA SER A 2 -9.80 -12.64 12.34
C SER A 2 -8.55 -13.26 12.99
N LYS A 3 -8.49 -14.59 13.11
CA LYS A 3 -7.35 -15.32 13.70
C LYS A 3 -6.03 -15.04 12.98
N ALA A 4 -6.08 -14.87 11.66
CA ALA A 4 -4.90 -14.56 10.83
C ALA A 4 -4.33 -13.18 11.19
N LEU A 5 -5.21 -12.17 11.31
CA LEU A 5 -4.80 -10.80 11.62
C LEU A 5 -4.23 -10.66 13.04
N SER A 6 -4.83 -11.32 14.03
CA SER A 6 -4.27 -11.34 15.39
C SER A 6 -2.90 -12.02 15.47
N THR A 7 -2.66 -13.00 14.59
CA THR A 7 -1.36 -13.68 14.48
C THR A 7 -0.33 -12.77 13.82
N ALA A 8 -0.71 -12.07 12.74
CA ALA A 8 0.14 -11.11 12.03
C ALA A 8 0.72 -10.03 12.96
N VAL A 9 -0.14 -9.39 13.77
CA VAL A 9 0.29 -8.35 14.73
C VAL A 9 1.22 -8.91 15.81
N ARG A 10 1.02 -10.16 16.25
CA ARG A 10 1.93 -10.79 17.21
C ARG A 10 3.27 -11.17 16.61
N LEU A 11 3.30 -11.55 15.32
CA LEU A 11 4.52 -11.97 14.65
C LEU A 11 5.40 -10.79 14.26
N SER A 12 4.87 -9.58 14.06
CA SER A 12 5.68 -8.42 13.67
C SER A 12 6.75 -8.02 14.69
N ASP A 13 6.60 -8.46 15.95
CA ASP A 13 7.56 -8.22 17.02
C ASP A 13 8.69 -9.27 17.06
N SER A 14 8.67 -10.28 16.19
CA SER A 14 9.57 -11.44 16.24
C SER A 14 10.83 -11.35 15.36
N GLY A 15 11.13 -10.17 14.79
CA GLY A 15 12.26 -9.92 13.90
C GLY A 15 11.85 -9.73 12.44
N GLY A 16 12.81 -9.61 11.52
CA GLY A 16 12.56 -9.33 10.10
C GLY A 16 11.69 -10.40 9.39
N PRO A 17 11.01 -10.05 8.28
CA PRO A 17 10.04 -10.95 7.67
C PRO A 17 10.72 -12.09 6.91
N THR A 18 10.40 -13.35 7.25
CA THR A 18 10.80 -14.52 6.45
C THR A 18 9.63 -15.08 5.63
N ALA A 19 9.95 -15.81 4.55
CA ALA A 19 8.95 -16.46 3.71
C ALA A 19 8.10 -17.46 4.52
N GLU A 20 8.72 -18.22 5.42
CA GLU A 20 8.03 -19.18 6.28
C GLU A 20 7.02 -18.51 7.21
N GLN A 21 7.36 -17.33 7.76
CA GLN A 21 6.43 -16.57 8.60
C GLN A 21 5.26 -16.02 7.78
N VAL A 22 5.53 -15.53 6.56
CA VAL A 22 4.48 -15.08 5.64
C VAL A 22 3.52 -16.23 5.30
N GLU A 23 4.06 -17.39 4.91
CA GLU A 23 3.26 -18.57 4.55
C GLU A 23 2.47 -19.14 5.75
N SER A 24 2.94 -18.92 6.98
CA SER A 24 2.20 -19.30 8.19
C SER A 24 0.88 -18.52 8.39
N LEU A 25 0.73 -17.37 7.72
CA LEU A 25 -0.47 -16.55 7.76
C LEU A 25 -1.52 -16.94 6.71
N GLY A 26 -1.16 -17.86 5.81
CA GLY A 26 -1.99 -18.31 4.70
C GLY A 26 -1.31 -18.09 3.35
N ALA A 27 -2.07 -18.33 2.28
CA ALA A 27 -1.59 -18.13 0.92
C ALA A 27 -2.22 -16.90 0.25
N GLY A 28 -3.04 -16.13 0.97
CA GLY A 28 -3.62 -14.88 0.47
C GLY A 28 -4.90 -15.04 -0.35
N TRP A 29 -5.34 -16.28 -0.60
CA TRP A 29 -6.54 -16.58 -1.41
C TRP A 29 -7.85 -16.11 -0.79
N THR A 30 -7.85 -15.75 0.48
CA THR A 30 -8.99 -15.16 1.16
C THR A 30 -8.64 -13.76 1.66
N ALA A 31 -9.62 -12.85 1.64
CA ALA A 31 -9.41 -11.48 2.09
C ALA A 31 -8.77 -11.38 3.50
N PRO A 32 -9.13 -12.22 4.49
CA PRO A 32 -8.47 -12.21 5.79
C PRO A 32 -7.00 -12.65 5.78
N GLU A 33 -6.62 -13.57 4.90
CA GLU A 33 -5.22 -14.01 4.73
C GLU A 33 -4.39 -12.93 4.05
N ALA A 34 -4.89 -12.40 2.92
CA ALA A 34 -4.21 -11.35 2.18
C ALA A 34 -3.95 -10.11 3.08
N LEU A 35 -4.97 -9.71 3.85
CA LEU A 35 -4.83 -8.61 4.81
C LEU A 35 -3.85 -8.95 5.95
N ALA A 36 -3.84 -10.19 6.45
CA ALA A 36 -2.92 -10.59 7.50
C ALA A 36 -1.46 -10.53 7.03
N ILE A 37 -1.17 -11.03 5.83
CA ILE A 37 0.17 -10.97 5.22
C ILE A 37 0.59 -9.51 5.03
N ALA A 38 -0.29 -8.68 4.45
CA ALA A 38 0.01 -7.26 4.22
C ALA A 38 0.30 -6.49 5.51
N VAL A 39 -0.49 -6.70 6.56
CA VAL A 39 -0.28 -6.06 7.86
C VAL A 39 1.01 -6.56 8.52
N TYR A 40 1.25 -7.87 8.48
CA TYR A 40 2.47 -8.46 9.02
C TYR A 40 3.72 -7.85 8.37
N THR A 41 3.82 -7.88 7.04
CA THR A 41 5.02 -7.41 6.34
C THR A 41 5.23 -5.91 6.49
N ALA A 42 4.16 -5.11 6.53
CA ALA A 42 4.23 -3.67 6.81
C ALA A 42 4.77 -3.38 8.22
N LEU A 43 4.18 -4.00 9.26
CA LEU A 43 4.59 -3.78 10.66
C LEU A 43 6.00 -4.27 10.92
N THR A 44 6.39 -5.40 10.33
CA THR A 44 7.74 -5.93 10.46
C THR A 44 8.78 -5.05 9.77
N ALA A 45 8.46 -4.51 8.59
CA ALA A 45 9.36 -3.57 7.93
C ALA A 45 9.53 -2.29 8.74
N GLU A 46 8.46 -1.79 9.38
CA GLU A 46 8.53 -0.66 10.30
C GLU A 46 9.39 -0.94 11.54
N SER A 47 9.25 -2.11 12.15
CA SER A 47 9.98 -2.47 13.37
C SER A 47 11.49 -2.60 13.14
N MET A 48 11.88 -2.94 11.91
CA MET A 48 13.27 -2.96 11.46
C MET A 48 13.87 -1.54 11.30
N GLY A 49 13.04 -0.50 11.20
CA GLY A 49 13.46 0.88 11.06
C GLY A 49 14.11 1.19 9.71
N GLY A 50 14.74 2.37 9.62
CA GLY A 50 15.37 2.89 8.40
C GLY A 50 14.68 4.13 7.85
N THR A 51 15.06 4.54 6.64
CA THR A 51 14.36 5.61 5.92
C THR A 51 12.97 5.13 5.47
N PRO A 52 12.01 6.05 5.25
CA PRO A 52 10.71 5.69 4.68
C PRO A 52 10.81 4.81 3.43
N GLN A 53 11.76 5.08 2.54
CA GLN A 53 11.99 4.28 1.34
C GLN A 53 12.48 2.87 1.65
N GLN A 54 13.40 2.71 2.60
CA GLN A 54 13.89 1.40 3.02
C GLN A 54 12.77 0.55 3.64
N VAL A 55 11.91 1.17 4.45
CA VAL A 55 10.76 0.49 5.07
C VAL A 55 9.76 0.05 4.00
N VAL A 56 9.40 0.95 3.07
CA VAL A 56 8.48 0.62 1.96
C VAL A 56 9.06 -0.49 1.08
N GLU A 57 10.34 -0.40 0.73
CA GLU A 57 11.03 -1.38 -0.10
C GLU A 57 11.01 -2.78 0.56
N LEU A 58 11.36 -2.85 1.84
CA LEU A 58 11.39 -4.08 2.61
C LEU A 58 9.98 -4.69 2.74
N GLY A 59 8.99 -3.88 3.10
CA GLY A 59 7.61 -4.33 3.28
C GLY A 59 6.99 -4.86 1.99
N LEU A 60 7.18 -4.17 0.88
CA LEU A 60 6.69 -4.59 -0.44
C LEU A 60 7.37 -5.88 -0.91
N ARG A 61 8.70 -5.98 -0.81
CA ARG A 61 9.43 -7.22 -1.16
C ARG A 61 8.93 -8.40 -0.35
N ALA A 62 8.78 -8.23 0.95
CA ALA A 62 8.30 -9.30 1.83
C ALA A 62 6.85 -9.68 1.52
N ALA A 63 5.99 -8.72 1.17
CA ALA A 63 4.59 -8.97 0.83
C ALA A 63 4.42 -9.74 -0.48
N VAL A 64 5.30 -9.58 -1.47
CA VAL A 64 5.16 -10.24 -2.77
C VAL A 64 6.00 -11.52 -2.90
N ASN A 65 7.00 -11.72 -2.03
CA ASN A 65 7.93 -12.85 -2.12
C ASN A 65 7.40 -14.10 -1.40
N HIS A 66 6.22 -14.56 -1.81
CA HIS A 66 5.61 -15.82 -1.39
C HIS A 66 4.84 -16.45 -2.56
N SER A 67 4.53 -17.75 -2.46
CA SER A 67 3.93 -18.55 -3.55
C SER A 67 2.41 -18.37 -3.74
N GLY A 68 1.80 -17.40 -3.05
CA GLY A 68 0.36 -17.19 -2.95
C GLY A 68 -0.15 -16.02 -3.81
N ASP A 69 -1.26 -15.42 -3.37
CA ASP A 69 -1.91 -14.24 -3.98
C ASP A 69 -1.11 -12.95 -3.72
N SER A 70 0.10 -12.93 -4.29
CA SER A 70 1.15 -11.92 -4.04
C SER A 70 0.79 -10.52 -4.55
N ASP A 71 -0.07 -10.43 -5.55
CA ASP A 71 -0.59 -9.16 -6.08
C ASP A 71 -1.51 -8.48 -5.06
N ALA A 72 -2.44 -9.23 -4.45
CA ALA A 72 -3.35 -8.71 -3.44
C ALA A 72 -2.60 -8.30 -2.16
N THR A 73 -1.68 -9.13 -1.67
CA THR A 73 -0.87 -8.83 -0.48
C THR A 73 0.06 -7.64 -0.72
N GLY A 74 0.70 -7.57 -1.88
CA GLY A 74 1.52 -6.44 -2.31
C GLY A 74 0.74 -5.13 -2.41
N ALA A 75 -0.43 -5.16 -3.04
CA ALA A 75 -1.29 -3.98 -3.17
C ALA A 75 -1.78 -3.47 -1.81
N MET A 76 -2.22 -4.37 -0.92
CA MET A 76 -2.64 -3.98 0.43
C MET A 76 -1.47 -3.44 1.27
N CYS A 77 -0.31 -4.09 1.22
CA CYS A 77 0.90 -3.64 1.91
C CYS A 77 1.33 -2.25 1.41
N GLY A 78 1.35 -2.05 0.09
CA GLY A 78 1.65 -0.77 -0.55
C GLY A 78 0.67 0.34 -0.14
N ASN A 79 -0.63 0.05 -0.05
CA ASN A 79 -1.61 1.01 0.44
C ASN A 79 -1.34 1.44 1.89
N LEU A 80 -1.01 0.49 2.77
CA LEU A 80 -0.72 0.77 4.19
C LEU A 80 0.54 1.64 4.34
N LEU A 81 1.64 1.23 3.70
CA LEU A 81 2.92 1.93 3.81
C LEU A 81 2.90 3.26 3.04
N GLY A 82 2.22 3.32 1.89
CA GLY A 82 2.02 4.54 1.12
C GLY A 82 1.15 5.57 1.85
N ALA A 83 0.09 5.14 2.53
CA ALA A 83 -0.71 6.03 3.38
C ALA A 83 0.11 6.60 4.56
N ARG A 84 1.04 5.80 5.09
CA ARG A 84 1.88 6.19 6.23
C ARG A 84 3.02 7.13 5.86
N TYR A 85 3.77 6.80 4.81
CA TYR A 85 5.00 7.49 4.42
C TYR A 85 4.82 8.49 3.28
N GLY A 86 3.65 8.49 2.64
CA GLY A 86 3.37 9.31 1.47
C GLY A 86 4.20 8.90 0.26
N TYR A 87 4.03 9.67 -0.83
CA TYR A 87 4.73 9.42 -2.10
C TYR A 87 6.26 9.40 -1.95
N GLN A 88 6.79 10.16 -1.01
CA GLN A 88 8.23 10.26 -0.77
C GLN A 88 8.81 8.92 -0.32
N GLY A 89 8.04 8.08 0.37
CA GLY A 89 8.47 6.74 0.77
C GLY A 89 8.52 5.73 -0.37
N ILE A 90 7.98 6.01 -1.55
CA ILE A 90 7.95 5.05 -2.65
C ILE A 90 9.25 5.15 -3.47
N PRO A 91 9.97 4.04 -3.71
CA PRO A 91 11.13 4.04 -4.60
C PRO A 91 10.75 4.51 -6.02
N GLU A 92 11.43 5.54 -6.51
CA GLU A 92 11.11 6.18 -7.80
C GLU A 92 11.26 5.20 -8.97
N ASP A 93 12.33 4.38 -8.98
CA ASP A 93 12.57 3.39 -10.03
C ASP A 93 11.46 2.34 -10.11
N TRP A 94 10.80 2.02 -8.99
CA TRP A 94 9.70 1.06 -8.96
C TRP A 94 8.40 1.70 -9.45
N ALA A 95 8.09 2.89 -8.93
CA ALA A 95 6.92 3.63 -9.36
C ALA A 95 6.99 3.96 -10.87
N GLY A 96 8.16 4.31 -11.38
CA GLY A 96 8.38 4.59 -12.80
C GLY A 96 8.28 3.37 -13.71
N ALA A 97 8.51 2.16 -13.19
CA ALA A 97 8.39 0.92 -13.94
C ALA A 97 6.94 0.39 -14.04
N CYS A 98 6.01 0.92 -13.24
CA CYS A 98 4.60 0.53 -13.31
C CYS A 98 3.93 1.09 -14.56
N GLU A 99 3.39 0.21 -15.42
CA GLU A 99 2.69 0.58 -16.66
C GLU A 99 1.58 1.62 -16.44
N ILE A 100 0.86 1.51 -15.32
CA ILE A 100 -0.28 2.37 -14.96
C ILE A 100 0.09 3.52 -14.00
N ALA A 101 1.38 3.82 -13.82
CA ALA A 101 1.82 4.85 -12.87
C ALA A 101 1.19 6.22 -13.15
N GLY A 102 1.16 6.66 -14.42
CA GLY A 102 0.59 7.95 -14.82
C GLY A 102 -0.88 8.12 -14.38
N PRO A 103 -1.79 7.20 -14.77
CA PRO A 103 -3.17 7.22 -14.30
C PRO A 103 -3.32 7.20 -12.77
N VAL A 104 -2.54 6.37 -12.07
CA VAL A 104 -2.58 6.28 -10.59
C VAL A 104 -2.16 7.58 -9.92
N TRP A 105 -1.07 8.22 -10.41
CA TRP A 105 -0.64 9.53 -9.91
C TRP A 105 -1.67 10.62 -10.17
N GLY A 106 -2.31 10.60 -11.33
CA GLY A 106 -3.42 11.49 -11.64
C GLY A 106 -4.55 11.34 -10.63
N LEU A 107 -4.99 10.10 -10.40
CA LEU A 107 -6.05 9.81 -9.43
C LEU A 107 -5.68 10.25 -8.01
N ALA A 108 -4.47 9.95 -7.54
CA ALA A 108 -4.02 10.33 -6.20
C ALA A 108 -3.96 11.86 -6.02
N ARG A 109 -3.49 12.59 -7.04
CA ARG A 109 -3.48 14.05 -7.05
C ARG A 109 -4.90 14.61 -6.99
N ASP A 110 -5.80 14.10 -7.82
CA ASP A 110 -7.17 14.59 -7.90
C ASP A 110 -7.93 14.31 -6.59
N PHE A 111 -7.72 13.13 -5.98
CA PHE A 111 -8.22 12.81 -4.63
C PHE A 111 -7.67 13.75 -3.56
N THR A 112 -6.39 14.12 -3.63
CA THR A 112 -5.78 15.05 -2.68
C THR A 112 -6.34 16.46 -2.82
N LEU A 113 -6.69 16.87 -4.05
CA LEU A 113 -7.34 18.15 -4.30
C LEU A 113 -8.78 18.16 -3.74
N GLU A 114 -9.58 17.13 -4.04
CA GLU A 114 -10.99 17.09 -3.68
C GLU A 114 -11.23 16.76 -2.19
N PHE A 115 -10.47 15.82 -1.62
CA PHE A 115 -10.67 15.30 -0.27
C PHE A 115 -9.56 15.66 0.70
N GLY A 116 -8.57 16.46 0.26
CA GLY A 116 -7.50 16.94 1.12
C GLY A 116 -7.97 17.95 2.16
N PRO A 117 -7.08 18.39 3.07
CA PRO A 117 -7.41 19.33 4.14
C PRO A 117 -7.82 20.73 3.67
N ARG A 118 -7.63 21.03 2.38
CA ARG A 118 -8.02 22.30 1.76
C ARG A 118 -8.74 22.03 0.44
N PRO A 119 -9.97 21.50 0.48
CA PRO A 119 -10.74 21.28 -0.72
C PRO A 119 -11.06 22.65 -1.36
N PRO A 120 -11.06 22.74 -2.69
CA PRO A 120 -11.57 23.91 -3.38
C PRO A 120 -12.97 24.29 -2.88
N SER A 121 -13.18 25.56 -2.58
CA SER A 121 -14.50 26.06 -2.16
C SER A 121 -14.73 27.45 -2.75
N GLY A 122 -15.93 27.70 -3.26
CA GLY A 122 -16.34 28.98 -3.85
C GLY A 122 -17.15 28.83 -5.15
N PRO A 123 -17.78 29.92 -5.61
CA PRO A 123 -18.57 29.96 -6.85
C PRO A 123 -17.73 29.80 -8.12
N ASP A 124 -16.40 29.99 -8.02
CA ASP A 124 -15.44 29.80 -9.11
C ASP A 124 -14.79 28.41 -9.10
N TYR A 125 -15.37 27.43 -8.37
CA TYR A 125 -14.84 26.07 -8.40
C TYR A 125 -15.01 25.45 -9.78
N TYR A 126 -13.93 25.52 -10.54
CA TYR A 126 -13.75 24.85 -11.81
C TYR A 126 -13.58 23.36 -11.52
N ILE A 127 -14.61 22.54 -11.79
CA ILE A 127 -14.37 21.12 -12.06
C ILE A 127 -13.34 21.12 -13.20
N ASP A 128 -12.16 20.54 -12.95
CA ASP A 128 -11.16 20.37 -14.01
C ASP A 128 -11.89 19.76 -15.22
N PRO A 129 -11.95 20.42 -16.39
CA PRO A 129 -12.66 19.87 -17.54
C PRO A 129 -12.09 18.49 -17.95
N HIS A 130 -10.86 18.18 -17.56
CA HIS A 130 -10.28 16.85 -17.70
C HIS A 130 -10.80 15.82 -16.67
N TRP A 131 -11.36 16.23 -15.53
CA TRP A 131 -12.02 15.35 -14.55
C TRP A 131 -13.36 14.85 -15.10
N ALA A 132 -14.23 15.77 -15.54
CA ALA A 132 -15.51 15.42 -16.15
C ALA A 132 -15.33 14.55 -17.41
N ALA A 133 -14.31 14.84 -18.23
CA ALA A 133 -14.00 14.04 -19.41
C ALA A 133 -13.45 12.63 -19.11
N ARG A 134 -12.90 12.38 -17.91
CA ARG A 134 -12.32 11.08 -17.51
C ARG A 134 -13.30 10.16 -16.80
N PHE A 135 -14.25 10.70 -16.03
CA PHE A 135 -15.07 9.92 -15.11
C PHE A 135 -16.59 10.02 -15.35
N HIS A 136 -17.05 10.87 -16.26
CA HIS A 136 -18.49 11.04 -16.59
C HIS A 136 -18.82 10.64 -18.04
N SER A 137 -18.25 9.54 -18.55
CA SER A 137 -18.65 8.92 -19.82
C SER A 137 -19.65 7.78 -19.62
#